data_AF-A0A965I4E0-F1
#
_entry.id   AF-A0A965I4E0-F1
#
_cell.length_a   1.000
_cell.length_b   1.000
_cell.length_c   1.000
_cell.angle_alpha   90.00
_cell.angle_beta   90.00
_cell.angle_gamma   90.00
#
_symmetry.space_group_name_H-M   'P 1'
#
loop_
_entity.id
_entity.type
_entity.pdbx_description
1 polymer ?
#
loop_
_entity_poly.entity_id
_entity_poly.type
_entity_poly.pdbx_seq_one_letter_code
_entity_poly.pdbx_strand_id
1 'polypeptide(L)'
;MTDVIKPSNKHVLYAVRVIFERQDIQNVWQSHRWVVHDLVPLELEAGDGMPPINDVRLEPLRVETAGVETRALFSAEASLDLHRAEAEAYAENLASSEPAIYIVLRDNEVEDDRGDGVDVHLVELSLSPYNIQDIEDCGEDQVEKLP
;
A
#
# COMPACT_ATOMS: atom_id res chain seq x y z
N MET A 1 -7.79 -9.07 23.44
CA MET A 1 -6.63 -9.65 24.13
C MET A 1 -5.45 -9.18 23.30
N THR A 2 -4.73 -8.14 23.70
CA THR A 2 -3.59 -7.64 22.92
C THR A 2 -2.50 -8.70 22.96
N ASP A 3 -2.23 -9.34 21.82
CA ASP A 3 -1.09 -10.23 21.70
C ASP A 3 0.17 -9.40 21.94
N VAL A 4 0.82 -9.65 23.08
CA VAL A 4 1.98 -8.87 23.49
C VAL A 4 3.13 -9.23 22.56
N ILE A 5 3.54 -8.29 21.70
CA ILE A 5 4.72 -8.45 20.85
C ILE A 5 5.94 -8.70 21.73
N LYS A 6 6.66 -9.79 21.45
CA LYS A 6 7.89 -10.19 22.15
C LYS A 6 9.08 -10.09 21.21
N PRO A 7 10.29 -9.90 21.73
CA PRO A 7 11.52 -9.96 20.93
C PRO A 7 11.74 -11.29 20.19
N SER A 8 11.06 -12.36 20.61
CA SER A 8 11.10 -13.67 19.96
C SER A 8 10.19 -13.79 18.73
N ASN A 9 9.27 -12.84 18.51
CA ASN A 9 8.40 -12.84 17.33
C ASN A 9 9.25 -12.60 16.08
N LYS A 10 9.08 -13.47 15.08
CA LYS A 10 9.78 -13.34 13.80
C LYS A 10 9.13 -12.30 12.90
N HIS A 11 7.81 -12.27 12.92
CA HIS A 11 6.93 -11.38 12.16
C HIS A 11 6.18 -10.48 13.13
N VAL A 12 6.10 -9.20 12.78
CA VAL A 12 5.25 -8.22 13.44
C VAL A 12 4.43 -7.58 12.34
N LEU A 13 3.12 -7.75 12.40
CA LEU A 13 2.21 -7.20 11.40
C LEU A 13 1.74 -5.82 11.88
N TYR A 14 1.90 -4.82 11.03
CA TYR A 14 1.38 -3.49 11.29
C TYR A 14 0.24 -3.21 10.30
N ALA A 15 -0.99 -3.27 10.79
CA ALA A 15 -2.14 -2.87 10.01
C ALA A 15 -2.07 -1.38 9.71
N VAL A 16 -2.25 -1.03 8.45
CA VAL A 16 -2.24 0.35 7.96
C VAL A 16 -3.41 0.54 7.01
N ARG A 17 -3.95 1.75 7.00
CA ARG A 17 -4.90 2.20 5.98
C ARG A 17 -4.19 3.17 5.06
N VAL A 18 -4.07 2.80 3.79
CA VAL A 18 -3.51 3.67 2.76
C VAL A 18 -4.65 4.46 2.13
N ILE A 19 -4.46 5.77 1.99
CA ILE A 19 -5.38 6.68 1.34
C ILE A 19 -4.83 6.99 -0.04
N PHE A 20 -5.65 6.77 -1.06
CA PHE A 20 -5.31 7.00 -2.46
C PHE A 20 -6.14 8.15 -3.02
N GLU A 21 -5.56 8.88 -3.96
CA GLU A 21 -6.22 9.89 -4.77
C GLU A 21 -6.19 9.48 -6.23
N ARG A 22 -7.35 9.47 -6.88
CA ARG A 22 -7.47 9.35 -8.33
C ARG A 22 -7.36 10.73 -8.97
N GLN A 23 -6.23 11.00 -9.62
CA GLN A 23 -5.98 12.29 -10.28
C GLN A 23 -6.22 12.15 -11.78
N ASP A 24 -7.15 12.95 -12.31
CA ASP A 24 -7.38 13.02 -13.75
C ASP A 24 -6.16 13.61 -14.46
N ILE A 25 -5.76 12.98 -15.57
CA ILE A 25 -4.63 13.42 -16.39
C ILE A 25 -5.07 13.64 -17.84
N GLN A 26 -4.50 14.66 -18.47
CA GLN A 26 -4.74 14.92 -19.89
C GLN A 26 -3.79 14.08 -20.75
N ASN A 27 -4.07 12.79 -20.86
CA ASN A 27 -3.32 11.86 -21.71
C ASN A 27 -4.30 11.04 -22.58
N VAL A 28 -3.86 10.70 -23.80
CA VAL A 28 -4.66 9.96 -24.77
C VAL A 28 -4.74 8.45 -24.48
N TRP A 29 -3.81 7.92 -23.67
CA TRP A 29 -3.69 6.50 -23.34
C TRP A 29 -4.13 6.16 -21.93
N GLN A 30 -4.22 7.15 -21.04
CA GLN A 30 -4.57 6.97 -19.65
C GLN A 30 -5.34 8.21 -19.19
N SER A 31 -6.53 8.04 -18.64
CA SER A 31 -7.38 9.17 -18.23
C SER A 31 -7.12 9.65 -16.80
N HIS A 32 -6.53 8.80 -15.96
CA HIS A 32 -6.25 9.10 -14.56
C HIS A 32 -5.03 8.33 -14.08
N ARG A 33 -4.38 8.84 -13.02
CA ARG A 33 -3.34 8.13 -12.28
C ARG A 33 -3.75 7.99 -10.82
N TRP A 34 -3.29 6.91 -10.20
CA TRP A 34 -3.40 6.70 -8.77
C TRP A 34 -2.19 7.27 -8.08
N VAL A 35 -2.42 8.06 -7.03
CA VAL A 35 -1.36 8.62 -6.19
C VAL A 35 -1.65 8.25 -4.74
N VAL A 36 -0.62 7.84 -4.00
CA VAL A 36 -0.75 7.67 -2.56
C VAL A 36 -0.80 9.04 -1.91
N HIS A 37 -1.91 9.35 -1.23
CA HIS A 37 -2.11 10.63 -0.57
C HIS A 37 -1.59 10.60 0.87
N ASP A 38 -1.89 9.54 1.62
CA ASP A 38 -1.52 9.41 3.02
C ASP A 38 -1.54 7.93 3.48
N LEU A 39 -0.90 7.64 4.62
CA LEU A 39 -0.92 6.32 5.25
C LEU A 39 -1.20 6.47 6.75
N VAL A 40 -2.29 5.86 7.19
CA VAL A 40 -2.74 5.90 8.57
C VAL A 40 -2.38 4.59 9.27
N PRO A 41 -1.52 4.62 10.30
CA PRO A 41 -1.26 3.44 11.11
C PRO A 41 -2.50 3.04 11.93
N LEU A 42 -2.79 1.74 11.99
CA LEU A 42 -3.89 1.17 12.76
C LEU A 42 -3.32 0.37 13.94
N GLU A 43 -3.49 -0.95 13.92
CA GLU A 43 -3.15 -1.86 14.99
C GLU A 43 -1.88 -2.65 14.67
N LEU A 44 -1.14 -3.03 15.72
CA LEU A 44 0.11 -3.76 15.59
C LEU A 44 -0.04 -5.09 16.33
N GLU A 45 0.20 -6.18 15.61
CA GLU A 45 -0.07 -7.53 16.05
C GLU A 45 1.15 -8.43 15.85
N ALA A 46 1.25 -9.47 16.69
CA ALA A 46 2.25 -10.51 16.49
C ALA A 46 1.85 -11.37 15.28
N GLY A 47 2.70 -11.46 14.26
CA GLY A 47 2.44 -12.34 13.12
C GLY A 47 2.46 -13.81 13.54
N ASP A 48 1.67 -14.63 12.86
CA ASP A 48 1.54 -16.08 13.08
C ASP A 48 2.69 -16.89 12.45
N GLY A 49 3.61 -16.23 11.75
CA GLY A 49 4.72 -16.84 11.04
C GLY A 49 4.54 -16.90 9.52
N MET A 50 3.40 -16.43 9.00
CA MET A 50 3.15 -16.28 7.57
C MET A 50 3.11 -14.81 7.17
N PRO A 51 3.54 -14.47 5.94
CA PRO A 51 3.35 -13.13 5.41
C PRO A 51 1.86 -12.83 5.24
N PRO A 52 1.44 -11.57 5.42
CA PRO A 52 0.06 -11.16 5.23
C PRO A 52 -0.33 -11.21 3.75
N ILE A 53 -1.60 -11.48 3.49
CA ILE A 53 -2.17 -11.40 2.14
C ILE A 53 -2.77 -10.00 2.00
N ASN A 54 -2.08 -9.14 1.24
CA ASN A 54 -2.44 -7.72 1.06
C ASN A 54 -3.21 -7.42 -0.23
N ASP A 55 -3.62 -8.45 -0.99
CA ASP A 55 -4.49 -8.35 -2.18
C ASP A 55 -5.86 -7.78 -1.79
N VAL A 56 -5.94 -6.45 -1.76
CA VAL A 56 -7.06 -5.69 -1.22
C VAL A 56 -7.46 -4.60 -2.20
N ARG A 57 -8.78 -4.50 -2.42
CA ARG A 57 -9.38 -3.52 -3.31
C ARG A 57 -9.43 -2.14 -2.67
N LEU A 58 -9.31 -1.11 -3.49
CA LEU A 58 -9.52 0.27 -3.08
C LEU A 58 -11.02 0.54 -2.95
N GLU A 59 -11.48 0.94 -1.77
CA GLU A 59 -12.86 1.33 -1.53
C GLU A 59 -12.99 2.87 -1.52
N PRO A 60 -14.05 3.45 -2.12
CA PRO A 60 -14.27 4.89 -2.06
C PRO A 60 -14.39 5.38 -0.61
N LEU A 61 -13.62 6.42 -0.26
CA LEU A 61 -13.69 7.05 1.05
C LEU A 61 -14.97 7.89 1.13
N ARG A 62 -16.08 7.27 1.54
CA ARG A 62 -17.40 7.92 1.63
C ARG A 62 -17.33 9.21 2.47
N VAL A 63 -17.49 10.37 1.84
CA VAL A 63 -18.19 11.52 2.47
C VAL A 63 -18.82 12.40 1.40
N GLU A 64 -20.16 12.44 1.30
CA GLU A 64 -20.84 13.60 0.73
C GLU A 64 -20.73 14.74 1.75
N THR A 65 -19.62 15.49 1.72
CA THR A 65 -19.53 16.77 2.42
C THR A 65 -19.88 17.87 1.44
N ALA A 66 -20.86 18.70 1.79
CA ALA A 66 -21.25 19.85 0.99
C ALA A 66 -20.03 20.78 0.74
N GLY A 67 -19.41 20.66 -0.43
CA GLY A 67 -18.38 21.59 -0.93
C GLY A 67 -16.97 21.03 -1.14
N VAL A 68 -16.70 19.75 -0.84
CA VAL A 68 -15.42 19.10 -1.20
C VAL A 68 -15.72 17.95 -2.16
N GLU A 69 -15.11 17.95 -3.34
CA GLU A 69 -15.18 16.81 -4.26
C GLU A 69 -14.31 15.65 -3.73
N THR A 70 -14.78 14.98 -2.68
CA THR A 70 -14.19 13.76 -2.11
C THR A 70 -14.35 12.54 -3.03
N ARG A 71 -14.91 12.71 -4.23
CA ARG A 71 -15.10 11.64 -5.23
C ARG A 71 -13.78 11.06 -5.78
N ALA A 72 -12.65 11.70 -5.50
CA ALA A 72 -11.33 11.24 -5.92
C ALA A 72 -10.59 10.42 -4.84
N LEU A 73 -11.09 10.33 -3.60
CA LEU A 73 -10.38 9.65 -2.52
C LEU A 73 -10.87 8.22 -2.29
N PHE A 74 -9.92 7.32 -2.13
CA PHE A 74 -10.12 5.90 -1.89
C PHE A 74 -9.25 5.44 -0.73
N SER A 75 -9.58 4.30 -0.13
CA SER A 75 -8.79 3.70 0.92
C SER A 75 -8.69 2.19 0.76
N ALA A 76 -7.54 1.62 1.10
CA ALA A 76 -7.36 0.19 1.27
C ALA A 76 -6.68 -0.08 2.62
N GLU A 77 -7.10 -1.14 3.29
CA GLU A 77 -6.45 -1.62 4.52
C GLU A 77 -5.57 -2.81 4.18
N ALA A 78 -4.31 -2.75 4.62
CA ALA A 78 -3.34 -3.81 4.40
C ALA A 78 -2.42 -3.92 5.62
N SER A 79 -1.67 -5.01 5.70
CA SER A 79 -0.74 -5.27 6.79
C SER A 79 0.69 -5.21 6.29
N LEU A 80 1.50 -4.35 6.87
CA LEU A 80 2.94 -4.32 6.65
C LEU A 80 3.61 -5.43 7.48
N ASP A 81 4.33 -6.34 6.83
CA ASP A 81 5.11 -7.36 7.54
C ASP A 81 6.49 -6.83 7.92
N LEU A 82 6.79 -6.82 9.21
CA LEU A 82 8.11 -6.52 9.74
C LEU A 82 8.77 -7.82 10.16
N HIS A 83 9.56 -8.39 9.25
CA HIS A 83 10.28 -9.62 9.50
C HIS A 83 11.71 -9.35 9.97
N ARG A 84 12.11 -9.98 11.08
CA ARG A 84 13.43 -9.75 11.69
C ARG A 84 14.63 -10.02 10.78
N ALA A 85 14.48 -10.87 9.75
CA ALA A 85 15.59 -11.18 8.84
C ALA A 85 15.83 -10.08 7.80
N GLU A 86 14.89 -9.16 7.62
CA GLU A 86 14.99 -8.03 6.70
C GLU A 86 15.47 -6.75 7.41
N ALA A 87 15.86 -6.84 8.68
CA ALA A 87 16.27 -5.69 9.48
C ALA A 87 17.42 -4.88 8.86
N GLU A 88 18.32 -5.52 8.11
CA GLU A 88 19.38 -4.82 7.38
C GLU A 88 18.82 -3.95 6.26
N ALA A 89 17.84 -4.44 5.50
CA ALA A 89 17.15 -3.68 4.46
C ALA A 89 16.40 -2.49 5.05
N TYR A 90 15.76 -2.66 6.20
CA TYR A 90 15.07 -1.56 6.89
C TYR A 90 16.06 -0.49 7.36
N ALA A 91 17.21 -0.89 7.90
CA ALA A 91 18.26 0.03 8.33
C ALA A 91 18.84 0.83 7.15
N GLU A 92 19.00 0.18 5.99
CA GLU A 92 19.45 0.84 4.77
C GLU A 92 18.42 1.82 4.23
N ASN A 93 17.14 1.44 4.19
CA ASN A 93 16.07 2.36 3.80
C ASN A 93 16.04 3.60 4.70
N LEU A 94 16.13 3.42 6.02
CA LEU A 94 16.19 4.53 6.98
C LEU A 94 17.47 5.39 6.85
N ALA A 95 18.58 4.81 6.40
CA ALA A 95 19.83 5.52 6.15
C ALA A 95 19.90 6.16 4.75
N SER A 96 18.93 5.88 3.88
CA SER A 96 18.80 6.47 2.55
C SER A 96 18.61 7.98 2.66
N SER A 97 18.92 8.68 1.56
CA SER A 97 18.63 10.12 1.46
C SER A 97 17.12 10.40 1.43
N GLU A 98 16.35 9.43 0.93
CA GLU A 98 14.89 9.48 0.82
C GLU A 98 14.34 8.15 1.36
N PRO A 99 14.18 8.00 2.69
CA PRO A 99 13.51 6.84 3.26
C PRO A 99 12.06 6.82 2.80
N ALA A 100 11.54 5.65 2.44
CA ALA A 100 10.17 5.55 1.96
C ALA A 100 9.50 4.23 2.36
N ILE A 101 8.18 4.28 2.50
CA ILE A 101 7.31 3.11 2.49
C ILE A 101 6.89 2.89 1.04
N TYR A 102 7.13 1.68 0.54
CA TYR A 102 6.82 1.32 -0.82
C TYR A 102 5.47 0.63 -0.89
N ILE A 103 4.63 1.10 -1.81
CA ILE A 103 3.27 0.66 -2.01
C ILE A 103 3.16 0.15 -3.43
N VAL A 104 2.75 -1.10 -3.61
CA VAL A 104 2.67 -1.75 -4.92
C VAL A 104 1.21 -1.90 -5.31
N LEU A 105 0.85 -1.31 -6.44
CA LEU A 105 -0.46 -1.37 -7.05
C LEU A 105 -0.39 -2.22 -8.31
N ARG A 106 -1.38 -3.07 -8.51
CA ARG A 106 -1.52 -3.91 -9.70
C ARG A 106 -2.83 -3.63 -10.41
N ASP A 107 -2.78 -3.64 -11.74
CA ASP A 107 -3.96 -3.53 -12.58
C ASP A 107 -4.87 -4.77 -12.40
N ASN A 108 -6.17 -4.54 -12.37
CA ASN A 108 -7.16 -5.61 -12.34
C ASN A 108 -7.20 -6.30 -13.71
N GLU A 109 -6.87 -7.60 -13.76
CA GLU A 109 -6.88 -8.39 -15.00
C GLU A 109 -8.29 -8.54 -15.63
N VAL A 110 -9.34 -8.26 -14.86
CA VAL A 110 -10.74 -8.36 -15.28
C VAL A 110 -11.43 -7.04 -14.97
N GLU A 111 -12.04 -6.40 -15.96
CA GLU A 111 -13.03 -5.33 -15.74
C GLU A 111 -14.14 -5.91 -14.85
N ASP A 112 -14.04 -5.72 -13.54
CA ASP A 112 -15.13 -6.07 -12.64
C ASP A 112 -16.26 -5.07 -12.93
N ASP A 113 -17.39 -5.59 -13.41
CA ASP A 113 -18.54 -4.88 -13.97
C ASP A 113 -19.33 -4.07 -12.90
N ARG A 114 -18.66 -3.65 -11.82
CA ARG A 114 -19.24 -3.08 -10.59
C ARG A 114 -19.37 -1.57 -10.59
N GLY A 115 -18.87 -0.88 -11.61
CA GLY A 115 -19.19 0.52 -11.90
C GLY A 115 -18.60 1.54 -10.91
N ASP A 116 -17.65 1.14 -10.07
CA ASP A 116 -16.88 1.97 -9.15
C ASP A 116 -15.67 2.64 -9.81
N GLY A 117 -15.26 2.18 -11.00
CA GLY A 117 -14.23 2.82 -11.82
C GLY A 117 -12.83 2.76 -11.19
N VAL A 118 -12.58 1.71 -10.40
CA VAL A 118 -11.28 1.37 -9.82
C VAL A 118 -10.67 0.24 -10.64
N ASP A 119 -9.57 0.55 -11.32
CA ASP A 119 -8.84 -0.35 -12.22
C ASP A 119 -7.62 -1.00 -11.56
N VAL A 120 -7.29 -0.65 -10.31
CA VAL A 120 -6.15 -1.20 -9.56
C VAL A 120 -6.54 -1.82 -8.22
N HIS A 121 -5.67 -2.67 -7.66
CA HIS A 121 -5.73 -3.14 -6.28
C HIS A 121 -4.36 -3.03 -5.62
N LEU A 122 -4.36 -2.89 -4.29
CA LEU A 122 -3.15 -2.95 -3.48
C LEU A 122 -2.72 -4.41 -3.40
N VAL A 123 -1.47 -4.71 -3.76
CA VAL A 123 -0.93 -6.08 -3.68
C VAL A 123 0.09 -6.23 -2.56
N GLU A 124 0.89 -5.18 -2.32
CA GLU A 124 2.01 -5.27 -1.38
C GLU A 124 2.38 -3.92 -0.77
N LEU A 125 2.86 -4.00 0.48
CA LEU A 125 3.49 -2.92 1.21
C LEU A 125 4.85 -3.41 1.70
N SER A 126 5.91 -2.65 1.45
CA SER A 126 7.25 -3.05 1.88
C SER A 126 8.07 -1.86 2.39
N LEU A 127 8.96 -2.15 3.34
CA LEU A 127 10.02 -1.23 3.78
C LEU A 127 11.39 -1.62 3.21
N SER A 128 11.47 -2.71 2.44
CA SER A 128 12.71 -3.24 1.89
C SER A 128 12.95 -2.69 0.48
N PRO A 129 13.98 -1.84 0.25
CA PRO A 129 14.28 -1.33 -1.09
C PRO A 129 14.64 -2.45 -2.08
N TYR A 130 15.20 -3.56 -1.58
CA TYR A 130 15.60 -4.71 -2.39
C TYR A 130 14.41 -5.43 -3.02
N ASN A 131 13.35 -5.65 -2.24
CA ASN A 131 12.14 -6.32 -2.73
C ASN A 131 11.47 -5.51 -3.83
N ILE A 132 11.54 -4.19 -3.71
CA ILE A 132 10.93 -3.26 -4.65
C ILE A 132 11.75 -3.10 -5.93
N GLN A 133 13.07 -3.22 -5.87
CA GLN A 133 13.92 -3.23 -7.08
C GLN A 133 13.52 -4.35 -8.03
N ASP A 134 13.29 -5.56 -7.51
CA ASP A 134 12.87 -6.70 -8.32
C ASP A 134 11.51 -6.43 -9.01
N ILE A 135 10.59 -5.74 -8.32
CA ILE A 135 9.26 -5.38 -8.83
C ILE A 135 9.37 -4.25 -9.87
N GLU A 136 10.12 -3.18 -9.57
CA GLU A 136 10.36 -2.07 -10.50
C GLU A 136 11.03 -2.56 -11.80
N ASP A 137 11.94 -3.54 -11.71
CA ASP A 137 12.62 -4.14 -12.86
C ASP A 137 11.69 -5.00 -13.74
N CYS A 138 10.63 -5.57 -13.17
CA CYS A 138 9.61 -6.30 -13.95
C CYS A 138 8.72 -5.35 -14.76
N GLY A 139 8.41 -4.17 -14.21
CA GLY A 139 7.65 -3.11 -14.88
C GLY A 139 6.16 -3.41 -15.12
N GLU A 140 5.64 -4.47 -14.50
CA GLU A 140 4.20 -4.83 -14.57
C GLU A 140 3.37 -4.10 -13.50
N ASP A 141 3.98 -3.79 -12.35
CA ASP A 141 3.30 -3.19 -11.21
C ASP A 141 3.65 -1.70 -11.05
N GLN A 142 2.68 -0.90 -10.61
CA GLN A 142 2.90 0.50 -10.26
C GLN A 142 3.44 0.58 -8.82
N VAL A 143 4.65 1.13 -8.67
CA VAL A 143 5.29 1.34 -7.36
C VAL A 143 5.19 2.82 -6.96
N GLU A 144 4.52 3.08 -5.84
CA GLU A 144 4.40 4.40 -5.21
C GLU A 144 5.29 4.48 -3.97
N LYS A 145 5.97 5.62 -3.80
CA LYS A 145 6.90 5.87 -2.69
C LYS A 145 6.31 6.92 -1.77
N LEU A 146 6.03 6.53 -0.53
CA LEU A 146 5.56 7.44 0.52
C LEU A 146 6.72 7.79 1.47
N PRO A 147 7.12 9.06 1.59
CA PRO A 147 8.22 9.48 2.46
C PRO A 147 7.90 9.44 3.96
#